data_AF-A0A2V6VY00-F1
#
_entry.id   AF-A0A2V6VY00-F1
#
_cell.length_a   1.000
_cell.length_b   1.000
_cell.length_c   1.000
_cell.angle_alpha   90.00
_cell.angle_beta   90.00
_cell.angle_gamma   90.00
#
_symmetry.space_group_name_H-M   'P 1'
#
loop_
_entity.id
_entity.type
_entity.pdbx_description
1 polymer ?
#
loop_
_entity_poly.entity_id
_entity_poly.type
_entity_poly.pdbx_seq_one_letter_code
_entity_poly.pdbx_strand_id
1 'polypeptide(L)'
;MGGSGPRELRRHHRGLRARRLRALALAAATLLVATAGGAGEVRRIRLCADPSNPPFSTRDASEPGFEVEIARAIADALGAELSVHWFPTEREMLALRQLYEGRCDLVMGLPRSNRFTDDKPRLAVT
;
A
#
# COMPACT_ATOMS: atom_id res chain seq x y z
N MET A 1 -54.72 -50.00 -19.68
CA MET A 1 -54.44 -49.18 -18.48
C MET A 1 -52.92 -49.20 -18.28
N GLY A 2 -52.14 -48.13 -18.22
CA GLY A 2 -52.36 -46.68 -18.27
C GLY A 2 -50.98 -46.03 -18.47
N GLY A 3 -50.92 -44.95 -19.24
CA GLY A 3 -49.67 -44.34 -19.71
C GLY A 3 -48.82 -43.69 -18.61
N SER A 4 -47.58 -44.16 -18.46
CA SER A 4 -46.57 -43.57 -17.57
C SER A 4 -45.53 -42.69 -18.28
N GLY A 5 -45.43 -42.76 -19.62
CA GLY A 5 -44.38 -42.09 -20.40
C GLY A 5 -44.24 -40.56 -20.22
N PRO A 6 -45.29 -39.75 -20.38
CA PRO A 6 -45.13 -38.29 -20.42
C PRO A 6 -44.88 -37.64 -19.04
N ARG A 7 -45.20 -38.33 -17.94
CA ARG A 7 -45.00 -37.82 -16.57
C ARG A 7 -43.56 -38.02 -16.06
N GLU A 8 -42.91 -39.13 -16.44
CA GLU A 8 -41.52 -39.41 -16.05
C GLU A 8 -40.51 -38.53 -16.79
N LEU A 9 -40.69 -38.35 -18.11
CA LEU A 9 -39.87 -37.42 -18.90
C LEU A 9 -39.92 -35.98 -18.35
N ARG A 10 -41.11 -35.50 -17.94
CA ARG A 10 -41.26 -34.17 -17.31
C ARG A 10 -40.56 -34.05 -15.96
N ARG A 11 -40.50 -35.12 -15.15
CA ARG A 11 -39.71 -35.13 -13.90
C ARG A 11 -38.22 -35.08 -14.19
N HIS A 12 -37.76 -35.82 -15.19
CA HIS A 12 -36.36 -35.85 -15.61
C HIS A 12 -35.87 -34.48 -16.10
N HIS A 13 -36.67 -33.78 -16.91
CA HIS A 13 -36.36 -32.42 -17.38
C HIS A 13 -36.36 -31.38 -16.24
N ARG A 14 -37.25 -31.51 -15.25
CA ARG A 14 -37.27 -30.63 -14.07
C ARG A 14 -36.02 -30.82 -13.20
N GLY A 15 -35.57 -32.06 -12.99
CA GLY A 15 -34.34 -32.36 -12.26
C GLY A 15 -33.08 -31.83 -12.96
N LEU A 16 -33.02 -31.96 -14.29
CA LEU A 16 -31.91 -31.43 -15.11
C LEU A 16 -31.86 -29.89 -15.09
N ARG A 17 -33.02 -29.22 -15.18
CA ARG A 17 -33.10 -27.75 -15.07
C ARG A 17 -32.70 -27.25 -13.68
N ALA A 18 -33.16 -27.91 -12.61
CA ALA A 18 -32.80 -27.55 -11.24
C ALA A 18 -31.29 -27.72 -10.95
N ARG A 19 -30.67 -28.79 -11.47
CA ARG A 19 -29.20 -28.99 -11.37
C ARG A 19 -28.41 -27.91 -12.13
N ARG A 20 -28.86 -27.55 -13.34
CA ARG A 20 -28.23 -26.48 -14.14
C ARG A 20 -28.33 -25.11 -13.47
N LEU A 21 -29.50 -24.78 -12.92
CA LEU A 21 -29.71 -23.51 -12.19
C LEU A 21 -28.85 -23.42 -10.92
N ARG A 22 -28.69 -24.53 -10.18
CA ARG A 22 -27.77 -24.59 -9.03
C ARG A 22 -26.32 -24.42 -9.45
N ALA A 23 -25.88 -25.12 -10.50
CA ALA A 23 -24.51 -24.99 -11.01
C ALA A 23 -24.21 -23.56 -11.49
N LEU A 24 -25.16 -22.91 -12.18
CA LEU A 24 -25.05 -21.52 -12.61
C LEU A 24 -25.01 -20.55 -11.42
N ALA A 25 -25.83 -20.77 -10.39
CA ALA A 25 -25.82 -19.94 -9.19
C ALA A 25 -24.52 -20.08 -8.38
N LEU A 26 -23.97 -21.31 -8.28
CA LEU A 26 -22.67 -21.56 -7.66
C LEU A 26 -21.52 -20.90 -8.45
N ALA A 27 -21.54 -21.00 -9.79
CA ALA A 27 -20.54 -20.35 -10.63
C ALA A 27 -20.60 -18.81 -10.53
N ALA A 28 -21.80 -18.23 -10.50
CA ALA A 28 -21.99 -16.80 -10.30
C ALA A 28 -21.49 -16.35 -8.92
N ALA A 29 -21.80 -17.10 -7.85
CA ALA A 29 -21.32 -16.79 -6.50
C ALA A 29 -19.79 -16.85 -6.40
N THR A 30 -19.13 -17.82 -7.03
CA THR A 30 -17.65 -17.87 -7.07
C THR A 30 -17.04 -16.70 -7.83
N LEU A 31 -17.72 -16.20 -8.89
CA LEU A 31 -17.23 -15.07 -9.67
C LEU A 31 -17.34 -13.74 -8.90
N LEU A 32 -18.43 -13.54 -8.14
CA LEU A 32 -18.61 -12.34 -7.31
C LEU A 32 -17.56 -12.23 -6.18
N VAL A 33 -17.16 -13.35 -5.57
CA VAL A 33 -16.13 -13.37 -4.52
C VAL A 33 -14.75 -13.02 -5.08
N ALA A 34 -14.44 -13.47 -6.30
CA ALA A 34 -13.15 -13.19 -6.94
C ALA A 34 -12.97 -11.71 -7.30
N THR A 35 -14.05 -10.98 -7.58
CA THR A 35 -14.00 -9.55 -7.93
C THR A 35 -14.07 -8.60 -6.73
N ALA A 36 -14.32 -9.12 -5.52
CA ALA A 36 -14.42 -8.30 -4.31
C ALA A 36 -13.05 -7.91 -3.72
N GLY A 37 -11.94 -8.47 -4.22
CA GLY A 37 -10.58 -8.20 -3.73
C GLY A 37 -9.94 -6.89 -4.22
N GLY A 38 -10.68 -6.03 -4.93
CA GLY A 38 -10.19 -4.78 -5.49
C GLY A 38 -10.27 -3.57 -4.55
N ALA A 39 -10.40 -3.76 -3.24
CA ALA A 39 -10.17 -2.67 -2.29
C ALA A 39 -8.70 -2.30 -2.40
N GLY A 40 -8.43 -1.15 -3.05
CA GLY A 40 -7.09 -0.70 -3.41
C GLY A 40 -6.10 -0.88 -2.28
N GLU A 41 -4.96 -1.49 -2.60
CA GLU A 41 -3.83 -1.62 -1.68
C GLU A 41 -3.57 -0.27 -1.03
N VAL A 42 -3.74 -0.18 0.30
CA VAL A 42 -3.45 1.04 1.05
C VAL A 42 -1.97 1.34 0.84
N ARG A 43 -1.70 2.34 0.00
CA ARG A 43 -0.33 2.78 -0.26
C ARG A 43 0.19 3.46 1.00
N ARG A 44 1.41 3.14 1.41
CA ARG A 44 2.06 3.75 2.57
C ARG A 44 3.40 4.33 2.16
N ILE A 45 3.70 5.53 2.66
CA ILE A 45 5.01 6.16 2.54
C ILE A 45 5.65 6.17 3.93
N ARG A 46 6.85 5.59 4.04
CA ARG A 46 7.64 5.63 5.27
C ARG A 46 8.71 6.71 5.14
N LEU A 47 8.58 7.79 5.91
CA LEU A 47 9.58 8.85 5.99
C LEU A 47 10.66 8.47 7.00
N CYS A 48 11.94 8.55 6.65
CA CYS A 48 13.03 8.62 7.61
C CYS A 48 13.18 10.06 8.12
N ALA A 49 13.08 10.28 9.44
CA ALA A 49 13.24 11.60 10.04
C ALA A 49 13.92 11.54 11.40
N ASP A 50 14.54 12.65 11.79
CA ASP A 50 15.16 12.81 13.11
C ASP A 50 14.10 13.24 14.13
N PRO A 51 14.01 12.61 15.31
CA PRO A 51 13.05 13.00 16.32
C PRO A 51 13.31 14.39 16.95
N SER A 52 14.48 14.98 16.76
CA SER A 52 14.94 16.18 17.46
C SER A 52 15.84 17.08 16.59
N ASN A 53 15.42 17.35 15.35
CA ASN A 53 16.18 18.18 14.41
C ASN A 53 15.34 19.37 13.88
N PRO A 54 14.89 20.29 14.75
CA PRO A 54 14.25 21.51 14.27
C PRO A 54 15.22 22.35 13.41
N PRO A 55 14.72 23.05 12.38
CA PRO A 55 13.32 23.15 11.93
C PRO A 55 12.87 22.03 10.97
N PHE A 56 13.73 21.06 10.68
CA PHE A 56 13.52 20.04 9.65
C PHE A 56 12.48 19.00 10.07
N SER A 57 12.70 18.36 11.22
CA SER A 57 11.83 17.33 11.75
C SER A 57 11.90 17.25 13.27
N THR A 58 10.75 17.01 13.90
CA THR A 58 10.68 16.66 15.32
C THR A 58 9.58 15.61 15.55
N ARG A 59 9.72 14.81 16.62
CA ARG A 59 8.67 13.88 17.07
C ARG A 59 7.49 14.60 17.74
N ASP A 60 7.66 15.85 18.13
CA ASP A 60 6.58 16.64 18.72
C ASP A 60 5.55 16.98 17.63
N ALA A 61 4.33 16.48 17.81
CA ALA A 61 3.25 16.71 16.87
C ALA A 61 2.79 18.19 16.80
N SER A 62 3.12 19.01 17.80
CA SER A 62 2.84 20.46 17.78
C SER A 62 3.82 21.25 16.92
N GLU A 63 5.04 20.73 16.74
CA GLU A 63 6.10 21.35 15.94
C GLU A 63 6.82 20.30 15.08
N PRO A 64 6.13 19.60 14.17
CA PRO A 64 6.66 18.42 13.49
C PRO A 64 7.84 18.69 12.55
N GLY A 65 8.07 19.96 12.18
CA GLY A 65 9.09 20.37 11.22
C GLY A 65 8.64 20.27 9.76
N PHE A 66 9.29 21.05 8.89
CA PHE A 66 8.83 21.22 7.52
C PHE A 66 8.96 19.95 6.66
N GLU A 67 9.93 19.07 6.94
CA GLU A 67 10.11 17.83 6.17
C GLU A 67 8.95 16.85 6.40
N VAL A 68 8.44 16.79 7.63
CA VAL A 68 7.29 15.96 7.99
C VAL A 68 6.00 16.50 7.35
N GLU A 69 5.82 17.82 7.36
CA GLU A 69 4.67 18.47 6.73
C GLU A 69 4.66 18.29 5.20
N ILE A 70 5.81 18.42 4.54
CA ILE A 70 5.91 18.15 3.10
C ILE A 70 5.64 16.67 2.81
N ALA A 71 6.18 15.74 3.61
CA ALA A 71 5.91 14.31 3.44
C ALA A 71 4.42 13.97 3.62
N ARG A 72 3.72 14.67 4.53
CA ARG A 72 2.27 14.54 4.71
C ARG A 72 1.53 15.00 3.47
N ALA A 73 1.87 16.16 2.93
CA ALA A 73 1.28 16.65 1.69
C ALA A 73 1.51 15.71 0.49
N ILE A 74 2.69 15.09 0.39
CA ILE A 74 2.99 14.08 -0.63
C ILE A 74 2.13 12.83 -0.45
N ALA A 75 2.01 12.32 0.77
CA ALA A 75 1.20 11.14 1.08
C ALA A 75 -0.28 11.39 0.73
N ASP A 76 -0.82 12.54 1.12
CA ASP A 76 -2.19 12.95 0.82
C ASP A 76 -2.42 13.04 -0.69
N ALA A 77 -1.50 13.66 -1.43
CA ALA A 77 -1.59 13.77 -2.89
C ALA A 77 -1.56 12.41 -3.62
N LEU A 78 -0.94 11.40 -3.02
CA LEU A 78 -0.84 10.04 -3.57
C LEU A 78 -1.96 9.10 -3.09
N GLY A 79 -2.82 9.57 -2.19
CA GLY A 79 -3.82 8.74 -1.51
C GLY A 79 -3.15 7.64 -0.68
N ALA A 80 -2.06 7.99 0.00
CA ALA A 80 -1.25 7.08 0.80
C ALA A 80 -1.25 7.48 2.28
N GLU A 81 -1.06 6.51 3.16
CA GLU A 81 -0.78 6.77 4.57
C GLU A 81 0.67 7.22 4.76
N LEU A 82 0.90 8.26 5.56
CA LEU A 82 2.24 8.60 6.04
C LEU A 82 2.56 7.84 7.33
N SER A 83 3.76 7.29 7.39
CA SER A 83 4.36 6.79 8.63
C SER A 83 5.79 7.32 8.74
N VAL A 84 6.27 7.55 9.96
CA VAL A 84 7.61 8.10 10.19
C VAL A 84 8.47 7.09 10.95
N HIS A 85 9.58 6.70 10.32
CA HIS A 85 10.67 5.97 10.93
C HIS A 85 11.62 6.98 11.60
N TRP A 86 11.42 7.14 12.91
CA TRP A 86 12.23 8.06 13.72
C TRP A 86 13.58 7.44 14.07
N PHE A 87 14.66 8.10 13.68
CA PHE A 87 16.03 7.67 13.96
C PHE A 87 16.95 8.90 14.11
N PRO A 88 17.84 8.96 15.13
CA PRO A 88 18.77 10.08 15.31
C PRO A 88 19.77 10.20 14.15
N THR A 89 19.66 11.27 13.38
CA THR A 89 20.44 11.52 12.16
C THR A 89 21.77 12.23 12.41
N GLU A 90 22.12 12.54 13.67
CA GLU A 90 23.37 13.21 14.10
C GLU A 90 24.67 12.59 13.53
N ARG A 91 24.57 11.36 13.01
CA ARG A 91 25.59 10.75 12.15
C ARG A 91 25.04 10.70 10.73
N GLU A 92 25.14 11.81 10.02
CA GLU A 92 24.52 12.13 8.71
C GLU A 92 24.52 10.97 7.68
N MET A 93 25.51 10.08 7.74
CA MET A 93 25.62 8.89 6.88
C MET A 93 24.57 7.79 7.14
N LEU A 94 23.92 7.78 8.30
CA LEU A 94 23.04 6.68 8.71
C LEU A 94 21.62 6.79 8.14
N ALA A 95 21.16 7.99 7.73
CA ALA A 95 19.84 8.16 7.13
C ALA A 95 19.71 7.38 5.81
N LEU A 96 20.73 7.49 4.93
CA LEU A 96 20.77 6.69 3.69
C LEU A 96 20.84 5.19 3.98
N ARG A 97 21.52 4.78 5.04
CA ARG A 97 21.55 3.37 5.46
C ARG A 97 20.15 2.86 5.83
N GLN A 98 19.32 3.66 6.51
CA GLN A 98 17.94 3.27 6.82
C GLN A 98 17.12 3.04 5.53
N LEU A 99 17.33 3.89 4.53
CA LEU A 99 16.72 3.76 3.20
C LEU A 99 17.20 2.48 2.48
N TYR A 100 18.52 2.22 2.45
CA TYR A 100 19.08 1.01 1.83
C TYR A 100 18.66 -0.29 2.53
N GLU A 101 18.46 -0.26 3.85
CA GLU A 101 17.95 -1.40 4.63
C GLU A 101 16.42 -1.56 4.53
N GLY A 102 15.72 -0.70 3.78
CA GLY A 102 14.27 -0.78 3.57
C GLY A 102 13.43 -0.42 4.80
N ARG A 103 14.02 0.28 5.78
CA ARG A 103 13.29 0.72 6.99
C ARG A 103 12.33 1.88 6.69
N CYS A 104 12.65 2.67 5.67
CA CYS A 104 11.83 3.75 5.15
C CYS A 104 11.96 3.82 3.62
N ASP A 105 11.11 4.63 2.99
CA ASP A 105 11.00 4.79 1.53
C ASP A 105 11.52 6.16 1.05
N LEU A 106 11.63 7.14 1.95
CA LEU A 106 11.92 8.53 1.62
C LEU A 106 12.78 9.20 2.71
N VAL A 107 13.72 10.03 2.27
CA VAL A 107 14.42 11.04 3.07
C VAL A 107 14.21 12.37 2.35
N MET A 108 13.73 13.40 3.05
CA MET A 108 13.31 14.67 2.41
C MET A 108 14.47 15.57 2.02
N GLY A 109 15.48 15.64 2.89
CA GLY A 109 16.65 16.48 2.71
C GLY A 109 17.93 15.70 2.89
N LEU A 110 18.95 16.06 2.11
CA LEU A 110 20.32 15.59 2.30
C LEU A 110 21.25 16.79 2.47
N PRO A 111 22.28 16.70 3.33
CA PRO A 111 23.26 17.77 3.45
C PRO A 111 23.95 18.04 2.11
N ARG A 112 24.15 19.31 1.77
CA ARG A 112 24.90 19.74 0.57
C ARG A 112 26.39 19.94 0.82
N SER A 113 26.90 19.50 1.97
CA SER A 113 28.30 19.72 2.33
C SER A 113 29.22 18.78 1.54
N ASN A 114 30.44 19.26 1.21
CA ASN A 114 31.44 18.42 0.55
C ASN A 114 31.69 17.12 1.33
N ARG A 115 31.81 17.19 2.66
CA ARG A 115 31.94 16.00 3.52
C ARG A 115 30.85 14.95 3.27
N PHE A 116 29.63 15.36 2.92
CA PHE A 116 28.53 14.45 2.64
C PHE A 116 28.55 13.91 1.20
N THR A 117 28.94 14.75 0.22
CA THR A 117 28.84 14.47 -1.22
C THR A 117 30.13 13.93 -1.87
N ASP A 118 31.29 14.14 -1.27
CA ASP A 118 32.61 13.84 -1.88
C ASP A 118 32.78 12.35 -2.25
N ASP A 119 32.21 11.44 -1.46
CA ASP A 119 32.19 9.99 -1.69
C ASP A 119 30.89 9.50 -2.37
N LYS A 120 29.95 10.41 -2.65
CA LYS A 120 28.62 10.12 -3.21
C LYS A 120 28.34 10.99 -4.44
N PRO A 121 29.05 10.78 -5.57
CA PRO A 121 28.93 11.63 -6.75
C PRO A 121 27.52 11.65 -7.36
N ARG A 122 26.70 10.62 -7.10
CA ARG A 122 25.29 10.59 -7.52
C ARG A 122 24.36 11.52 -6.73
N LEU A 123 24.81 12.00 -5.56
CA LEU A 123 24.06 12.92 -4.70
C LEU A 123 24.59 14.36 -4.82
N ALA A 124 25.67 14.58 -5.57
CA ALA A 124 26.14 15.92 -5.91
C ALA A 124 25.18 16.54 -6.93
N VAL A 125 24.22 17.31 -6.45
CA VAL A 125 23.32 18.10 -7.30
C VAL A 125 24.01 19.44 -7.59
N THR A 126 24.75 19.47 -8.71
CA THR A 126 25.30 20.69 -9.34
C THR A 126 24.31 21.30 -10.30
#